data_AF-A0AB37GJB7-F1
#
_entry.id   AF-A0AB37GJB7-F1
#
_cell.length_a   1.000
_cell.length_b   1.000
_cell.length_c   1.000
_cell.angle_alpha   90.00
_cell.angle_beta   90.00
_cell.angle_gamma   90.00
#
_symmetry.space_group_name_H-M   'P 1'
#
loop_
_entity.id
_entity.type
_entity.pdbx_description
1 polymer ?
#
loop_
_entity_poly.entity_id
_entity_poly.type
_entity_poly.pdbx_seq_one_letter_code
_entity_poly.pdbx_strand_id
1 'polypeptide(L)'
;MDNSSTSVRSLIFSTHIERLKELLFKLHDGSITKEELRELSKIHLECMGMTAHVVGEANEFLLKSDLLPEDDAKEINELLHKIKESKKEKKDFSDQELE
;
A
#
# COMPACT_ATOMS: atom_id res chain seq x y z
N MET A 1 19.93 -0.16 -7.06
CA MET A 1 18.66 -0.13 -7.80
C MET A 1 18.93 0.49 -9.15
N ASP A 2 18.47 -0.16 -10.22
CA ASP A 2 18.71 0.29 -11.59
C ASP A 2 17.71 1.40 -11.96
N ASN A 3 18.12 2.65 -11.71
CA ASN A 3 17.30 3.86 -11.87
C ASN A 3 16.87 4.13 -13.32
N SER A 4 17.41 3.38 -14.29
CA SER A 4 17.09 3.51 -15.72
C SER A 4 15.62 3.12 -16.02
N SER A 5 15.12 2.07 -15.37
CA SER A 5 13.75 1.56 -15.54
C SER A 5 12.67 2.48 -14.97
N THR A 6 12.95 3.12 -13.83
CA THR A 6 12.07 4.08 -13.15
C THR A 6 11.83 5.32 -14.01
N SER A 7 12.88 5.77 -14.73
CA SER A 7 12.80 6.95 -15.61
C SER A 7 11.87 6.72 -16.81
N VAL A 8 11.98 5.56 -17.48
CA VAL A 8 11.12 5.22 -18.64
C VAL A 8 9.66 5.07 -18.23
N ARG A 9 9.40 4.37 -17.12
CA ARG A 9 8.02 4.18 -16.61
C ARG A 9 7.38 5.52 -16.23
N SER A 10 8.13 6.41 -15.58
CA SER A 10 7.68 7.77 -15.24
C SER A 10 7.35 8.60 -16.49
N LEU A 11 8.18 8.49 -17.54
CA LEU A 11 7.96 9.20 -18.80
C LEU A 11 6.70 8.69 -19.53
N ILE A 12 6.47 7.37 -19.55
CA ILE A 12 5.26 6.76 -20.14
C ILE A 12 4.02 7.25 -19.38
N PHE A 13 4.05 7.20 -18.04
CA PHE A 13 2.93 7.65 -17.23
C PHE A 13 2.63 9.14 -17.43
N SER A 14 3.67 9.99 -17.49
CA SER A 14 3.50 11.43 -17.73
C SER A 14 2.85 11.69 -19.10
N THR A 15 3.30 10.99 -20.14
CA THR A 15 2.70 11.05 -21.48
C THR A 15 1.23 10.63 -21.46
N HIS A 16 0.90 9.54 -20.76
CA HIS A 16 -0.48 9.08 -20.62
C HIS A 16 -1.37 10.08 -19.88
N ILE A 17 -0.85 10.75 -18.84
CA ILE A 17 -1.59 11.79 -18.11
C ILE A 17 -1.85 13.02 -18.98
N GLU A 18 -0.87 13.47 -19.78
CA GLU A 18 -1.07 14.57 -20.72
C GLU A 18 -2.14 14.22 -21.77
N ARG A 19 -2.07 13.03 -22.34
CA ARG A 19 -3.06 12.56 -23.31
C ARG A 19 -4.45 12.39 -22.68
N LEU A 20 -4.53 11.91 -21.44
CA LEU A 20 -5.78 11.81 -20.69
C LEU A 20 -6.43 13.19 -20.51
N LYS A 21 -5.63 14.23 -20.16
CA LYS A 21 -6.13 15.61 -20.03
C LYS A 21 -6.69 16.14 -21.34
N GLU A 22 -5.99 15.95 -22.46
CA GLU A 22 -6.49 16.32 -23.79
C GLU A 22 -7.83 15.65 -24.10
N LEU A 23 -7.91 14.34 -23.92
CA LEU A 23 -9.11 13.57 -24.27
C LEU A 23 -10.30 13.93 -23.37
N LEU A 24 -10.06 14.19 -22.08
CA LEU A 24 -11.10 14.70 -21.16
C LEU A 24 -11.57 16.09 -21.55
N PHE A 25 -10.67 16.96 -22.03
CA PHE A 25 -11.06 18.27 -22.55
C PHE A 25 -11.95 18.14 -23.79
N LYS A 26 -11.57 17.28 -24.74
CA LYS A 26 -12.38 17.00 -25.93
C LYS A 26 -13.73 16.35 -25.61
N LEU A 27 -13.79 15.54 -24.55
CA LEU A 27 -15.05 14.96 -24.07
C LEU A 27 -15.96 16.07 -23.51
N HIS A 28 -15.39 17.00 -22.74
CA HIS A 28 -16.13 18.11 -22.16
C HIS A 28 -16.62 19.12 -23.21
N ASP A 29 -15.80 19.45 -24.22
CA ASP A 29 -16.16 20.38 -25.28
C ASP A 29 -17.04 19.77 -26.38
N GLY A 30 -17.27 18.44 -26.34
CA GLY A 30 -18.11 17.70 -27.28
C GLY A 30 -17.46 17.40 -28.63
N SER A 31 -16.16 17.70 -28.80
CA SER A 31 -15.40 17.45 -30.04
C SER A 31 -14.81 16.05 -30.14
N ILE A 32 -14.93 15.23 -29.09
CA ILE A 32 -14.34 13.89 -29.04
C ILE A 32 -14.93 12.95 -30.11
N THR A 33 -14.04 12.23 -30.80
CA THR A 33 -14.43 11.18 -31.74
C THR A 33 -14.66 9.83 -31.04
N LYS A 34 -15.28 8.88 -31.74
CA LYS A 34 -15.51 7.52 -31.21
C LYS A 34 -14.18 6.77 -31.01
N GLU A 35 -13.20 7.01 -31.85
CA GLU A 35 -11.85 6.45 -31.77
C GLU A 35 -11.13 7.02 -30.54
N GLU A 36 -11.19 8.33 -30.33
CA GLU A 36 -10.62 9.01 -29.16
C GLU A 36 -11.32 8.61 -27.86
N LEU A 37 -12.62 8.36 -27.88
CA LEU A 37 -13.34 7.85 -26.71
C LEU A 37 -12.87 6.42 -26.32
N ARG A 38 -12.58 5.58 -27.32
CA ARG A 38 -11.98 4.25 -27.11
C ARG A 38 -10.55 4.37 -26.58
N GLU A 39 -9.77 5.30 -27.12
CA GLU A 39 -8.43 5.63 -26.63
C GLU A 39 -8.46 6.10 -25.17
N LEU A 40 -9.39 6.99 -24.82
CA LEU A 40 -9.58 7.51 -23.47
C LEU A 40 -9.82 6.38 -22.47
N SER A 41 -10.71 5.44 -22.81
CA SER A 41 -10.98 4.27 -21.96
C SER A 41 -9.73 3.40 -21.76
N LYS A 42 -8.91 3.23 -22.79
CA LYS A 42 -7.68 2.43 -22.73
C LYS A 42 -6.62 3.10 -21.85
N ILE A 43 -6.36 4.39 -22.08
CA ILE A 43 -5.37 5.17 -21.33
C ILE A 43 -5.77 5.27 -19.86
N HIS A 44 -7.06 5.45 -19.56
CA HIS A 44 -7.55 5.47 -18.19
C HIS A 44 -7.23 4.16 -17.44
N LEU A 45 -7.48 3.01 -18.07
CA LEU A 45 -7.16 1.70 -17.49
C LEU A 45 -5.66 1.52 -17.25
N GLU A 46 -4.83 1.94 -18.20
CA GLU A 46 -3.36 1.88 -18.07
C GLU A 46 -2.85 2.77 -16.93
N CYS A 47 -3.37 3.99 -16.79
CA CYS A 47 -3.05 4.89 -15.68
C CYS A 47 -3.45 4.31 -14.31
N MET A 48 -4.63 3.68 -14.22
CA MET A 48 -5.07 2.99 -13.00
C MET A 48 -4.11 1.84 -12.64
N GLY A 49 -3.71 1.03 -13.62
CA GLY A 49 -2.77 -0.06 -13.41
C GLY A 49 -1.40 0.42 -12.92
N MET A 50 -0.85 1.48 -13.54
CA MET A 50 0.42 2.08 -13.11
C MET A 50 0.32 2.66 -11.70
N THR A 51 -0.78 3.34 -11.36
CA THR A 51 -0.98 3.91 -10.02
C THR A 51 -1.12 2.81 -8.96
N ALA A 52 -1.89 1.76 -9.24
CA ALA A 52 -2.05 0.62 -8.33
C ALA A 52 -0.70 -0.08 -8.08
N HIS A 53 0.14 -0.20 -9.11
CA HIS A 53 1.47 -0.77 -8.97
C HIS A 53 2.38 0.09 -8.09
N VAL A 54 2.39 1.42 -8.27
CA VAL A 54 3.16 2.33 -7.41
C VAL A 54 2.67 2.30 -5.96
N VAL A 55 1.35 2.25 -5.74
CA VAL A 55 0.78 2.09 -4.39
C VAL A 55 1.17 0.75 -3.79
N GLY A 56 1.20 -0.32 -4.58
CA GLY A 56 1.70 -1.63 -4.17
C GLY A 56 3.17 -1.60 -3.77
N GLU A 57 4.04 -1.00 -4.59
CA GLU A 57 5.46 -0.81 -4.30
C GLU A 57 5.68 0.05 -3.05
N ALA A 58 4.91 1.13 -2.88
CA ALA A 58 4.97 1.98 -1.69
C ALA A 58 4.52 1.25 -0.43
N ASN A 59 3.44 0.47 -0.51
CA ASN A 59 2.97 -0.35 0.61
C ASN A 59 3.97 -1.45 0.95
N GLU A 60 4.58 -2.12 -0.04
CA GLU A 60 5.62 -3.12 0.20
C GLU A 60 6.87 -2.47 0.82
N PHE A 61 7.26 -1.28 0.36
CA PHE A 61 8.35 -0.51 0.94
C PHE A 61 8.05 -0.10 2.38
N LEU A 62 6.83 0.38 2.67
CA LEU A 62 6.38 0.75 4.01
C LEU A 62 6.22 -0.46 4.95
N LEU A 63 5.82 -1.63 4.43
CA LEU A 63 5.76 -2.87 5.19
C LEU A 63 7.15 -3.47 5.45
N LYS A 64 8.12 -3.21 4.57
CA LYS A 64 9.55 -3.52 4.76
C LYS A 64 10.30 -2.47 5.58
N SER A 65 9.67 -1.31 5.81
CA SER A 65 10.10 -0.39 6.86
C SER A 65 9.59 -1.01 8.15
N ASP A 66 10.46 -1.28 9.13
CA ASP A 66 10.01 -1.86 10.40
C ASP A 66 8.95 -0.94 11.06
N LEU A 67 7.67 -1.24 10.81
CA LEU A 67 6.52 -0.54 11.39
C LEU A 67 6.55 -0.65 12.93
N LEU A 68 7.15 -1.74 13.40
CA LEU A 68 7.54 -1.96 14.78
C LEU A 68 8.96 -2.56 14.74
N PRO A 69 9.98 -1.85 15.23
CA PRO A 69 11.33 -2.39 15.37
C PRO A 69 11.31 -3.75 16.09
N GLU A 70 12.17 -4.68 15.66
CA GLU A 70 12.22 -6.03 16.23
C GLU A 70 12.45 -6.02 17.75
N ASP A 71 13.26 -5.08 18.24
CA ASP A 71 13.50 -4.86 19.67
C ASP A 71 12.21 -4.49 20.43
N ASP A 72 11.41 -3.57 19.87
CA ASP A 72 10.13 -3.16 20.45
C ASP A 72 9.11 -4.33 20.43
N ALA A 73 9.10 -5.11 19.34
CA ALA A 73 8.24 -6.29 19.23
C ALA A 73 8.61 -7.37 20.27
N LYS A 74 9.90 -7.56 20.52
CA LYS A 74 10.42 -8.50 21.50
C LYS A 74 10.08 -8.05 22.93
N GLU A 75 10.26 -6.77 23.24
CA GLU A 75 9.91 -6.22 24.55
C GLU A 75 8.42 -6.38 24.85
N ILE A 76 7.54 -6.06 23.89
CA ILE A 76 6.09 -6.22 24.03
C ILE A 76 5.73 -7.70 24.27
N ASN A 77 6.35 -8.63 23.54
CA ASN A 77 6.12 -10.06 23.74
C ASN A 77 6.57 -10.55 25.12
N GLU A 78 7.73 -10.10 25.61
CA GLU A 78 8.21 -10.44 26.95
C GLU A 78 7.27 -9.91 28.05
N LEU A 79 6.76 -8.69 27.90
CA LEU A 79 5.77 -8.12 28.82
C LEU A 79 4.45 -8.91 28.81
N LEU A 80 3.96 -9.30 27.64
CA LEU A 80 2.76 -10.13 27.51
C LEU A 80 2.95 -11.50 28.16
N HIS A 81 4.12 -12.12 27.97
CA HIS A 81 4.47 -13.37 28.63
C HIS A 81 4.48 -13.25 30.15
N LYS A 82 5.13 -12.22 30.70
CA LYS A 82 5.13 -11.93 32.14
C LYS A 82 3.72 -11.76 32.69
N ILE A 83 2.86 -11.01 32.00
CA ILE A 83 1.45 -10.82 32.41
C ILE A 83 0.70 -12.16 32.41
N LYS A 84 0.93 -13.02 31.41
CA LYS A 84 0.30 -14.34 31.33
C LYS A 84 0.76 -15.26 32.46
N GLU A 85 2.06 -15.26 32.77
CA GLU A 85 2.64 -16.05 33.86
C GLU A 85 2.15 -15.56 35.23
N SER A 86 2.17 -14.25 35.49
CA SER A 86 1.65 -13.70 36.74
C SER A 86 0.14 -13.95 36.95
N LYS A 87 -0.64 -14.06 35.86
CA LYS A 87 -2.06 -14.48 35.95
C LYS A 87 -2.20 -15.96 36.28
N LYS A 88 -1.26 -16.81 35.85
CA LYS A 88 -1.25 -18.24 36.15
C LYS A 88 -0.85 -18.48 37.61
N GLU A 89 0.20 -17.82 38.08
CA GLU A 89 0.64 -17.87 39.48
C GLU A 89 -0.46 -17.40 40.43
N LYS A 90 -1.15 -16.29 40.14
CA LYS A 90 -2.28 -15.81 40.96
C LYS A 90 -3.46 -16.80 41.01
N LYS A 91 -3.65 -17.60 39.97
CA LYS A 91 -4.69 -18.63 39.93
C LYS A 91 -4.29 -19.85 40.76
N ASP A 92 -3.02 -20.25 40.68
CA ASP A 92 -2.48 -21.36 41.48
C ASP A 92 -2.49 -21.02 43.00
N PHE A 93 -2.26 -19.76 43.39
CA PHE A 93 -2.39 -19.32 44.79
C PHE A 93 -3.85 -19.27 45.28
N SER A 94 -4.81 -18.89 44.45
CA SER A 94 -6.23 -18.86 44.86
C SER A 94 -6.84 -20.24 45.03
N ASP A 95 -6.33 -21.24 44.30
CA ASP A 95 -6.80 -22.62 44.39
C ASP A 95 -6.19 -23.34 45.62
N GLN A 96 -5.09 -22.83 46.18
CA GLN A 96 -4.38 -23.42 47.33
C GLN A 96 -4.87 -22.90 48.70
N GLU A 97 -5.57 -21.76 48.76
CA GLU A 97 -6.23 -21.24 49.99
C GLU A 97 -7.61 -21.87 50.26
N LEU A 98 -8.06 -22.80 49.42
CA LEU A 98 -9.36 -23.48 49.53
C LEU A 98 -9.29 -24.95 49.98
N GLU A 99 -8.12 -25.46 50.38
CA GLU A 99 -7.95 -26.73 51.12
C GLU A 99 -7.76 -26.50 52.62
#